data_AF-A0A5N6MJF2-F1
#
_entry.id   AF-A0A5N6MJF2-F1
#
_cell.length_a   1.000
_cell.length_b   1.000
_cell.length_c   1.000
_cell.angle_alpha   90.00
_cell.angle_beta   90.00
_cell.angle_gamma   90.00
#
_symmetry.space_group_name_H-M   'P 1'
#
loop_
_entity.id
_entity.type
_entity.pdbx_description
1 polymer ?
#
loop_
_entity_poly.entity_id
_entity_poly.type
_entity_poly.pdbx_seq_one_letter_code
_entity_poly.pdbx_strand_id
1 'polypeptide(L)'
;MLISELVFIPSPGAGHLPPTLELAKLLLQRDQRLSATIIIMNVSFGPKQNTETRPSDPRLRIIDIPCDDSTMALISPKTFLTDFIEHHKPHVRDIVQGIIESHSVRLAGFVLDMFCTAMTDVAREFGAPTYTYFTSGAATLGLMFYFQSKRDHEGYDATELKNTESELSVPSIVNPVPAKVLPDVLLDKEGGSKMFLDLAEMYRKSKGIIVNSFQELETHGVEYLLGDDNDIPPVFAGMMVTAEEIEDGIRKLMSDDELRKKVKHMREKSRAAMIEGGSAYTSIGNFIHDLRI
;
A
#
# COMPACT_ATOMS: atom_id res chain seq x y z
N MET A 1 25.03 -4.11 -17.18
CA MET A 1 24.52 -3.95 -15.79
C MET A 1 23.29 -4.83 -15.70
N LEU A 2 23.14 -5.65 -14.66
CA LEU A 2 21.91 -6.46 -14.50
C LEU A 2 20.72 -5.53 -14.28
N ILE A 3 19.59 -5.85 -14.89
CA ILE A 3 18.32 -5.16 -14.63
C ILE A 3 17.92 -5.46 -13.18
N SER A 4 17.38 -4.46 -12.48
CA SER A 4 16.95 -4.56 -11.09
C SER A 4 15.49 -4.94 -11.01
N GLU A 5 15.19 -6.05 -10.35
CA GLU A 5 13.86 -6.64 -10.24
C GLU A 5 13.17 -6.25 -8.94
N LEU A 6 11.94 -5.76 -9.04
CA LEU A 6 11.04 -5.57 -7.90
C LEU A 6 9.94 -6.63 -7.90
N VAL A 7 9.75 -7.30 -6.76
CA VAL A 7 8.65 -8.27 -6.59
C VAL A 7 7.50 -7.60 -5.85
N PHE A 8 6.34 -7.51 -6.48
CA PHE A 8 5.13 -6.92 -5.90
C PHE A 8 4.19 -8.01 -5.40
N ILE A 9 3.76 -7.89 -4.14
CA ILE A 9 2.77 -8.77 -3.53
C ILE A 9 1.54 -7.93 -3.14
N PRO A 10 0.56 -7.74 -4.05
CA PRO A 10 -0.70 -7.11 -3.72
C PRO A 10 -1.55 -8.01 -2.82
N SER A 11 -2.39 -7.41 -1.96
CA SER A 11 -3.43 -8.17 -1.27
C SER A 11 -4.63 -8.41 -2.21
N PRO A 12 -5.42 -9.48 -1.98
CA PRO A 12 -6.62 -9.73 -2.76
C PRO A 12 -7.66 -8.63 -2.56
N GLY A 13 -8.26 -8.13 -3.64
CA GLY A 13 -9.35 -7.17 -3.58
C GLY A 13 -9.26 -6.07 -4.64
N ALA A 14 -10.41 -5.53 -5.02
CA ALA A 14 -10.51 -4.51 -6.08
C ALA A 14 -9.77 -3.20 -5.73
N GLY A 15 -9.58 -2.90 -4.45
CA GLY A 15 -8.88 -1.69 -3.99
C GLY A 15 -7.35 -1.80 -3.96
N HIS A 16 -6.77 -2.97 -4.27
CA HIS A 16 -5.34 -3.24 -4.03
C HIS A 16 -4.56 -3.56 -5.30
N LEU A 17 -5.06 -4.45 -6.16
CA LEU A 17 -4.34 -4.82 -7.38
C LEU A 17 -4.21 -3.65 -8.38
N PRO A 18 -5.28 -2.93 -8.77
CA PRO A 18 -5.16 -1.83 -9.72
C PRO A 18 -4.11 -0.77 -9.33
N PRO A 19 -4.09 -0.22 -8.09
CA PRO A 19 -3.07 0.76 -7.72
C PRO A 19 -1.66 0.15 -7.63
N THR A 20 -1.53 -1.17 -7.41
CA THR A 20 -0.23 -1.87 -7.46
C THR A 20 0.28 -1.98 -8.90
N LEU A 21 -0.61 -2.31 -9.83
CA LEU A 21 -0.27 -2.40 -11.25
C LEU A 21 0.17 -1.05 -11.81
N GLU A 22 -0.54 0.02 -11.46
CA GLU A 22 -0.15 1.38 -11.86
C GLU A 22 1.18 1.82 -11.23
N LEU A 23 1.49 1.38 -9.99
CA LEU A 23 2.80 1.58 -9.38
C LEU A 23 3.92 0.90 -10.14
N ALA A 24 3.76 -0.37 -10.48
CA ALA A 24 4.74 -1.07 -11.28
C ALA A 24 4.97 -0.36 -12.63
N LYS A 25 3.90 0.01 -13.35
CA LYS A 25 4.00 0.72 -14.64
C LYS A 25 4.74 2.06 -14.50
N LEU A 26 4.39 2.87 -13.50
CA LEU A 26 5.00 4.17 -13.30
C LEU A 26 6.51 4.07 -13.04
N LEU A 27 6.92 3.11 -12.21
CA LEU A 27 8.34 2.86 -11.92
C LEU A 27 9.11 2.44 -13.16
N LEU A 28 8.55 1.51 -13.93
CA LEU A 28 9.14 1.03 -15.18
C LEU A 28 9.23 2.15 -16.23
N GLN A 29 8.26 3.06 -16.29
CA GLN A 29 8.31 4.22 -17.18
C GLN A 29 9.44 5.19 -16.80
N ARG A 30 9.72 5.34 -15.50
CA ARG A 30 10.73 6.28 -15.00
C ARG A 30 12.16 5.78 -15.07
N ASP A 31 12.39 4.49 -14.93
CA ASP A 31 13.75 3.93 -15.01
C ASP A 31 13.80 2.67 -15.87
N GLN A 32 14.60 2.73 -16.94
CA GLN A 32 14.79 1.62 -17.88
C GLN A 32 15.62 0.47 -17.28
N ARG A 33 16.26 0.68 -16.13
CA ARG A 33 17.02 -0.34 -15.40
C ARG A 33 16.16 -1.19 -14.47
N LEU A 34 14.86 -0.90 -14.38
CA LEU A 34 13.90 -1.65 -13.57
C LEU A 34 13.15 -2.68 -14.40
N SER A 35 12.87 -3.83 -13.77
CA SER A 35 11.85 -4.81 -14.12
C SER A 35 10.99 -5.13 -12.89
N ALA A 36 9.80 -5.66 -13.11
CA ALA A 36 8.86 -5.96 -12.04
C ALA A 36 8.07 -7.24 -12.28
N THR A 37 7.84 -7.99 -11.20
CA THR A 37 6.98 -9.16 -11.17
C THR A 37 5.90 -8.96 -10.13
N ILE A 38 4.63 -8.95 -10.55
CA ILE A 38 3.46 -8.92 -9.68
C ILE A 38 2.99 -10.35 -9.46
N ILE A 39 3.00 -10.81 -8.21
CA ILE A 39 2.55 -12.15 -7.83
C ILE A 39 1.15 -12.02 -7.19
N ILE A 40 0.13 -12.45 -7.93
CA ILE A 40 -1.27 -12.36 -7.52
C ILE A 40 -1.66 -13.66 -6.83
N MET A 41 -1.99 -13.57 -5.54
CA MET A 41 -2.58 -14.68 -4.79
C MET A 41 -4.10 -14.68 -5.01
N ASN A 42 -4.61 -15.64 -5.78
CA ASN A 42 -6.05 -15.66 -6.12
C ASN A 42 -6.92 -16.14 -4.96
N VAL A 43 -8.17 -15.70 -4.92
CA VAL A 43 -9.19 -16.20 -3.98
C VAL A 43 -10.30 -16.92 -4.76
N SER A 44 -10.73 -18.09 -4.28
CA SER A 44 -11.61 -18.99 -5.03
C SER A 44 -13.05 -18.49 -5.19
N PHE A 45 -13.48 -17.52 -4.38
CA PHE A 45 -14.87 -17.00 -4.35
C PHE A 45 -15.04 -15.59 -4.94
N GLY A 46 -13.97 -14.98 -5.45
CA GLY A 46 -14.03 -13.65 -6.09
C GLY A 46 -14.35 -13.73 -7.58
N PRO A 47 -14.87 -12.65 -8.20
CA PRO A 47 -14.80 -12.55 -9.66
C PRO A 47 -13.35 -12.74 -10.07
N LYS A 48 -13.09 -13.61 -11.06
CA LYS A 48 -11.74 -13.76 -11.63
C LYS A 48 -11.25 -12.36 -11.95
N GLN A 49 -10.15 -11.94 -11.35
CA GLN A 49 -9.56 -10.66 -11.70
C GLN A 49 -9.20 -10.77 -13.18
N ASN A 50 -9.95 -10.06 -14.04
CA ASN A 50 -9.73 -10.09 -15.48
C ASN A 50 -8.32 -9.55 -15.73
N THR A 51 -7.36 -10.45 -15.92
CA THR A 51 -6.02 -10.16 -16.42
C THR A 51 -6.05 -9.89 -17.93
N GLU A 52 -7.22 -9.62 -18.51
CA GLU A 52 -7.47 -9.60 -19.96
C GLU A 52 -6.74 -8.47 -20.71
N THR A 53 -6.09 -7.56 -20.01
CA THR A 53 -5.06 -6.69 -20.60
C THR A 53 -3.74 -6.84 -19.84
N ARG A 54 -3.11 -8.01 -19.98
CA ARG A 54 -1.72 -8.17 -19.54
C ARG A 54 -0.88 -7.08 -20.24
N PRO A 55 -0.15 -6.26 -19.49
CA PRO A 55 0.60 -5.15 -20.06
C PRO A 55 1.60 -5.65 -21.09
N SER A 56 1.78 -4.90 -22.18
CA SER A 56 2.72 -5.26 -23.25
C SER A 56 4.18 -4.92 -22.91
N ASP A 57 4.47 -4.34 -21.74
CA ASP A 57 5.84 -4.04 -21.34
C ASP A 57 6.57 -5.36 -21.02
N PRO A 58 7.63 -5.73 -21.77
CA PRO A 58 8.37 -6.98 -21.54
C PRO A 58 9.08 -7.04 -20.18
N ARG A 59 9.19 -5.90 -19.47
CA ARG A 59 9.79 -5.81 -18.13
C ARG A 59 8.77 -6.00 -17.02
N LEU A 60 7.47 -6.13 -17.33
CA LEU A 60 6.41 -6.35 -16.35
C LEU A 60 5.83 -7.76 -16.50
N ARG A 61 6.05 -8.59 -15.48
CA ARG A 61 5.51 -9.95 -15.40
C ARG A 61 4.37 -10.00 -14.40
N ILE A 62 3.31 -10.74 -14.73
CA ILE A 62 2.21 -11.04 -13.81
C ILE A 62 2.13 -12.56 -13.66
N ILE A 63 2.22 -13.03 -12.43
CA ILE A 63 2.15 -14.45 -12.07
C ILE A 63 0.96 -14.65 -11.15
N ASP A 64 0.07 -15.55 -11.55
CA ASP A 64 -1.11 -15.93 -10.79
C ASP A 64 -0.80 -17.20 -9.97
N ILE A 65 -0.91 -17.12 -8.64
CA ILE A 65 -0.92 -18.31 -7.78
C ILE A 65 -2.38 -18.74 -7.63
N PRO A 66 -2.78 -19.93 -8.11
CA PRO A 66 -4.13 -20.44 -7.92
C PRO A 66 -4.36 -20.81 -6.45
N CYS A 67 -5.56 -20.56 -5.95
CA CYS A 67 -6.03 -21.04 -4.65
C CYS A 67 -7.26 -21.92 -4.89
N ASP A 68 -7.20 -23.17 -4.45
CA ASP A 68 -8.29 -24.12 -4.60
C ASP A 68 -9.15 -24.21 -3.34
N ASP A 69 -10.30 -24.88 -3.44
CA ASP A 69 -11.26 -25.03 -2.34
C ASP A 69 -10.64 -25.75 -1.13
N SER A 70 -9.63 -26.60 -1.35
CA SER A 70 -8.92 -27.31 -0.30
C SER A 70 -8.01 -26.38 0.50
N THR A 71 -7.37 -25.43 -0.18
CA THR A 71 -6.58 -24.35 0.42
C THR A 71 -7.46 -23.42 1.23
N MET A 72 -8.64 -23.07 0.71
CA MET A 72 -9.60 -22.21 1.40
C MET A 72 -10.22 -22.87 2.64
N ALA A 73 -10.39 -24.19 2.62
CA ALA A 73 -10.88 -24.95 3.77
C ALA A 73 -9.90 -24.95 4.96
N LEU A 74 -8.61 -24.67 4.72
CA LEU A 74 -7.57 -24.58 5.76
C LEU A 74 -7.48 -23.17 6.38
N ILE A 75 -8.15 -22.18 5.80
CA ILE A 75 -8.06 -20.78 6.19
C ILE A 75 -9.21 -20.46 7.15
N SER A 76 -8.91 -20.02 8.37
CA SER A 76 -9.95 -19.70 9.33
C SER A 76 -10.67 -18.41 8.92
N PRO A 77 -12.02 -18.36 8.91
CA PRO A 77 -12.76 -17.14 8.57
C PRO A 77 -12.43 -15.94 9.48
N LYS A 78 -12.00 -16.19 10.72
CA LYS A 78 -11.63 -15.15 11.70
C LYS A 78 -10.22 -14.57 11.45
N THR A 79 -9.34 -15.33 10.82
CA THR A 79 -7.93 -15.01 10.58
C THR A 79 -7.60 -15.04 9.08
N PHE A 80 -8.63 -14.91 8.25
CA PHE A 80 -8.61 -15.27 6.83
C PHE A 80 -7.40 -14.70 6.11
N LEU A 81 -7.19 -13.39 6.25
CA LEU A 81 -6.09 -12.68 5.61
C LEU A 81 -4.71 -13.20 6.04
N THR A 82 -4.49 -13.37 7.35
CA THR A 82 -3.20 -13.85 7.87
C THR A 82 -2.89 -15.27 7.41
N ASP A 83 -3.82 -16.21 7.62
CA ASP A 83 -3.61 -17.62 7.25
C ASP A 83 -3.48 -17.76 5.73
N PHE A 84 -4.23 -16.97 4.95
CA PHE A 84 -4.11 -16.91 3.50
C PHE A 84 -2.69 -16.51 3.08
N ILE A 85 -2.13 -15.43 3.63
CA ILE A 85 -0.77 -14.98 3.30
C ILE A 85 0.26 -16.04 3.70
N GLU A 86 0.15 -16.61 4.90
CA GLU A 86 1.06 -17.66 5.38
C GLU A 86 1.07 -18.88 4.44
N HIS A 87 -0.10 -19.31 3.98
CA HIS A 87 -0.23 -20.46 3.08
C HIS A 87 0.41 -20.22 1.70
N HIS A 88 0.50 -18.96 1.27
CA HIS A 88 1.09 -18.61 -0.02
C HIS A 88 2.61 -18.38 0.03
N LYS A 89 3.22 -18.27 1.23
CA LYS A 89 4.68 -18.06 1.37
C LYS A 89 5.53 -19.07 0.60
N PRO A 90 5.29 -20.40 0.64
CA PRO A 90 6.10 -21.36 -0.10
C PRO A 90 6.05 -21.14 -1.61
N HIS A 91 4.87 -20.85 -2.16
CA HIS A 91 4.69 -20.59 -3.59
C HIS A 91 5.41 -19.32 -4.03
N VAL A 92 5.32 -18.24 -3.23
CA VAL A 92 6.05 -16.99 -3.49
C VAL A 92 7.56 -17.23 -3.43
N ARG A 93 8.04 -18.00 -2.44
CA ARG A 93 9.45 -18.38 -2.32
C ARG A 93 9.95 -19.10 -3.58
N ASP A 94 9.24 -20.11 -4.05
CA ASP A 94 9.65 -20.90 -5.23
C ASP A 94 9.68 -20.03 -6.51
N ILE A 95 8.71 -19.14 -6.68
CA ILE A 95 8.68 -18.18 -7.80
C ILE A 95 9.89 -17.25 -7.74
N VAL A 96 10.18 -16.66 -6.58
CA VAL A 96 11.32 -15.72 -6.42
C VAL A 96 12.65 -16.43 -6.59
N GLN A 97 12.80 -17.65 -6.07
CA GLN A 97 13.97 -18.49 -6.30
C GLN A 97 14.22 -18.69 -7.80
N GLY A 98 13.20 -19.06 -8.56
CA GLY A 98 13.31 -19.22 -10.03
C GLY A 98 13.69 -17.93 -10.77
N ILE A 99 13.22 -16.77 -10.29
CA ILE A 99 13.61 -15.46 -10.85
C ILE A 99 15.12 -15.22 -10.65
N ILE A 100 15.63 -15.49 -9.45
CA ILE A 100 17.04 -15.27 -9.11
C ILE A 100 17.96 -16.26 -9.85
N GLU A 101 17.57 -17.54 -9.93
CA GLU A 101 18.33 -18.60 -10.60
C GLU A 101 18.45 -18.39 -12.12
N SER A 102 17.57 -17.59 -12.72
CA SER A 102 17.70 -17.20 -14.12
C SER A 102 18.96 -16.35 -14.40
N HIS A 103 19.60 -15.81 -13.35
CA HIS A 103 20.75 -14.92 -13.38
C HIS A 103 20.61 -13.71 -14.34
N SER A 104 19.38 -13.38 -14.72
CA SER A 104 19.07 -12.33 -15.70
C SER A 104 18.81 -10.98 -15.05
N VAL A 105 18.54 -10.97 -13.73
CA VAL A 105 18.18 -9.79 -12.95
C VAL A 105 18.88 -9.80 -11.59
N ARG A 106 18.98 -8.63 -10.97
CA ARG A 106 19.34 -8.45 -9.55
C ARG A 106 18.05 -8.17 -8.78
N LEU A 107 17.72 -8.97 -7.78
CA LEU A 107 16.60 -8.67 -6.88
C LEU A 107 16.89 -7.39 -6.08
N ALA A 108 16.06 -6.36 -6.28
CA ALA A 108 16.19 -5.06 -5.65
C ALA A 108 15.37 -4.92 -4.36
N GLY A 109 14.25 -5.64 -4.26
CA GLY A 109 13.40 -5.63 -3.08
C GLY A 109 12.00 -6.16 -3.35
N PHE A 110 11.24 -6.28 -2.26
CA PHE A 110 9.82 -6.61 -2.29
C PHE A 110 8.99 -5.36 -2.00
N VAL A 111 7.94 -5.16 -2.77
CA VAL A 111 6.91 -4.16 -2.51
C VAL A 111 5.66 -4.90 -2.01
N LEU A 112 5.39 -4.81 -0.73
CA LEU A 112 4.35 -5.56 -0.03
C LEU A 112 3.16 -4.65 0.23
N ASP A 113 1.97 -5.04 -0.20
CA ASP A 113 0.74 -4.34 0.18
C ASP A 113 0.59 -4.24 1.71
N MET A 114 -0.16 -3.24 2.17
CA MET A 114 -0.42 -2.97 3.59
C MET A 114 -0.93 -4.19 4.39
N PHE A 115 -1.51 -5.19 3.74
CA PHE A 115 -1.97 -6.43 4.35
C PHE A 115 -1.04 -7.65 4.16
N CYS A 116 0.03 -7.52 3.36
CA CYS A 116 0.93 -8.61 2.99
C CYS A 116 2.28 -8.56 3.73
N THR A 117 2.39 -7.80 4.83
CA THR A 117 3.66 -7.57 5.54
C THR A 117 4.31 -8.85 6.07
N ALA A 118 3.55 -9.93 6.32
CA ALA A 118 4.07 -11.24 6.68
C ALA A 118 5.03 -11.83 5.62
N MET A 119 4.92 -11.42 4.35
CA MET A 119 5.86 -11.80 3.29
C MET A 119 7.28 -11.24 3.48
N THR A 120 7.49 -10.39 4.49
CA THR A 120 8.83 -9.99 4.94
C THR A 120 9.69 -11.19 5.31
N ASP A 121 9.10 -12.27 5.80
CA ASP A 121 9.84 -13.50 6.10
C ASP A 121 10.46 -14.10 4.84
N VAL A 122 9.68 -14.17 3.75
CA VAL A 122 10.16 -14.66 2.45
C VAL A 122 11.25 -13.73 1.90
N ALA A 123 11.04 -12.42 1.94
CA ALA A 123 12.04 -11.45 1.47
C ALA A 123 13.39 -11.58 2.20
N ARG A 124 13.34 -11.88 3.51
CA ARG A 124 14.53 -12.07 4.36
C ARG A 124 15.35 -13.30 3.96
N GLU A 125 14.70 -14.37 3.52
CA GLU A 125 15.40 -15.57 3.02
C GLU A 125 16.32 -15.25 1.83
N PHE A 126 15.95 -14.25 1.03
CA PHE A 126 16.73 -13.77 -0.12
C PHE A 126 17.63 -12.57 0.19
N GLY A 127 17.68 -12.11 1.46
CA GLY A 127 18.43 -10.91 1.86
C GLY A 127 17.92 -9.62 1.20
N ALA A 128 16.67 -9.60 0.74
CA ALA A 128 16.08 -8.48 0.03
C ALA A 128 15.36 -7.52 1.00
N PRO A 129 15.44 -6.20 0.79
CA PRO A 129 14.67 -5.25 1.58
C PRO A 129 13.18 -5.32 1.23
N THR A 130 12.33 -4.92 2.16
CA THR A 130 10.89 -4.77 1.95
C THR A 130 10.48 -3.30 2.00
N TYR A 131 9.57 -2.92 1.12
CA TYR A 131 8.85 -1.66 1.14
C TYR A 131 7.38 -1.93 1.34
N THR A 132 6.73 -1.19 2.23
CA THR A 132 5.27 -1.26 2.37
C THR A 132 4.62 -0.36 1.32
N TYR A 133 3.69 -0.90 0.55
CA TYR A 133 2.78 -0.12 -0.27
C TYR A 133 1.44 0.06 0.45
N PHE A 134 1.21 1.27 0.93
CA PHE A 134 0.00 1.68 1.60
C PHE A 134 -0.98 2.23 0.57
N THR A 135 -1.94 1.40 0.15
CA THR A 135 -2.91 1.71 -0.91
C THR A 135 -3.96 2.75 -0.49
N SER A 136 -4.08 3.02 0.82
CA SER A 136 -4.92 4.07 1.39
C SER A 136 -4.16 5.41 1.53
N GLY A 137 -4.81 6.41 2.12
CA GLY A 137 -4.29 7.77 2.23
C GLY A 137 -3.30 8.00 3.37
N ALA A 138 -2.58 9.11 3.29
CA ALA A 138 -1.59 9.56 4.27
C ALA A 138 -2.22 9.85 5.64
N ALA A 139 -3.43 10.41 5.68
CA ALA A 139 -4.14 10.67 6.93
C ALA A 139 -4.41 9.37 7.72
N THR A 140 -4.83 8.30 7.03
CA THR A 140 -5.08 6.98 7.62
C THR A 140 -3.80 6.33 8.13
N LEU A 141 -2.71 6.41 7.35
CA LEU A 141 -1.40 5.89 7.81
C LEU A 141 -0.93 6.64 9.07
N GLY A 142 -1.09 7.96 9.09
CA GLY A 142 -0.76 8.76 10.27
C GLY A 142 -1.64 8.42 11.48
N LEU A 143 -2.94 8.14 11.27
CA LEU A 143 -3.86 7.67 12.32
C LEU A 143 -3.39 6.33 12.91
N MET A 144 -2.92 5.41 12.06
CA MET A 144 -2.37 4.13 12.49
C MET A 144 -1.15 4.32 13.41
N PHE A 145 -0.19 5.15 13.00
CA PHE A 145 0.99 5.44 13.81
C PHE A 145 0.65 6.18 15.12
N TYR A 146 -0.32 7.09 15.08
CA TYR A 146 -0.79 7.77 16.27
C TYR A 146 -1.33 6.79 17.32
N PHE A 147 -2.26 5.90 16.94
CA PHE A 147 -2.82 4.93 17.90
C PHE A 147 -1.82 3.85 18.30
N GLN A 148 -0.91 3.46 17.39
CA GLN A 148 0.17 2.54 17.74
C GLN A 148 1.10 3.13 18.80
N SER A 149 1.53 4.39 18.64
CA SER A 149 2.34 5.08 19.63
C SER A 149 1.60 5.23 20.97
N LYS A 150 0.31 5.61 20.94
CA LYS A 150 -0.54 5.68 22.15
C LYS A 150 -0.64 4.34 22.89
N ARG A 151 -0.82 3.24 22.17
CA ARG A 151 -0.84 1.90 22.75
C ARG A 151 0.50 1.59 23.43
N ASP A 152 1.61 1.80 22.73
CA ASP A 152 2.93 1.34 23.16
C ASP A 152 3.54 2.18 24.30
N HIS A 153 3.26 3.49 24.33
CA HIS A 153 3.84 4.39 25.34
C HIS A 153 2.89 4.75 26.48
N GLU A 154 1.58 4.73 26.25
CA GLU A 154 0.57 5.15 27.23
C GLU A 154 -0.35 4.01 27.67
N GLY A 155 -0.24 2.82 27.07
CA GLY A 155 -1.15 1.71 27.33
C GLY A 155 -2.59 2.00 26.88
N TYR A 156 -2.75 2.93 25.93
CA TYR A 156 -4.06 3.40 25.48
C TYR A 156 -4.83 2.31 24.72
N ASP A 157 -6.05 2.00 25.18
CA ASP A 157 -6.96 1.07 24.51
C ASP A 157 -7.96 1.84 23.61
N ALA A 158 -7.66 1.87 22.31
CA ALA A 158 -8.52 2.55 21.33
C ALA A 158 -9.93 1.94 21.23
N THR A 159 -10.13 0.70 21.68
CA THR A 159 -11.45 0.06 21.62
C THR A 159 -12.46 0.66 22.61
N GLU A 160 -11.98 1.39 23.63
CA GLU A 160 -12.84 2.12 24.57
C GLU A 160 -13.53 3.33 23.93
N LEU A 161 -13.06 3.78 22.76
CA LEU A 161 -13.69 4.86 22.01
C LEU A 161 -15.01 4.45 21.35
N LYS A 162 -15.29 3.15 21.27
CA LYS A 162 -16.50 2.61 20.65
C LYS A 162 -17.75 3.16 21.34
N ASN A 163 -18.65 3.76 20.55
CA ASN A 163 -19.89 4.40 21.02
C ASN A 163 -19.69 5.64 21.92
N THR A 164 -18.51 6.24 21.94
CA THR A 164 -18.30 7.53 22.62
C THR A 164 -18.61 8.71 21.70
N GLU A 165 -18.90 9.86 22.29
CA GLU A 165 -19.04 11.16 21.58
C GLU A 165 -17.72 11.94 21.57
N SER A 166 -16.60 11.28 21.87
CA SER A 166 -15.31 11.94 21.97
C SER A 166 -14.80 12.40 20.61
N GLU A 167 -14.04 13.50 20.61
CA GLU A 167 -13.28 13.97 19.46
C GLU A 167 -11.79 13.92 19.78
N LEU A 168 -11.02 13.35 18.87
CA LEU A 168 -9.59 13.12 19.03
C LEU A 168 -8.80 14.15 18.23
N SER A 169 -7.78 14.73 18.84
CA SER A 169 -6.77 15.50 18.11
C SER A 169 -5.72 14.53 17.60
N VAL A 170 -5.78 14.21 16.30
CA VAL A 170 -4.83 13.31 15.62
C VAL A 170 -3.87 14.16 14.80
N PRO A 171 -2.55 14.08 15.01
CA PRO A 171 -1.59 14.97 14.34
C PRO A 171 -1.62 14.95 12.81
N SER A 172 -1.97 13.82 12.18
CA SER A 172 -2.08 13.68 10.73
C SER A 172 -3.36 14.25 10.13
N ILE A 173 -4.30 14.73 10.95
CA ILE A 173 -5.63 15.21 10.52
C ILE A 173 -5.90 16.59 11.11
N VAL A 174 -6.18 17.57 10.25
CA VAL A 174 -6.35 18.98 10.64
C VAL A 174 -7.53 19.22 11.58
N ASN A 175 -8.61 18.46 11.42
CA ASN A 175 -9.82 18.61 12.23
C ASN A 175 -9.85 17.56 13.34
N PRO A 176 -10.45 17.88 14.50
CA PRO A 176 -10.78 16.86 15.49
C PRO A 176 -11.54 15.70 14.83
N VAL A 177 -11.16 14.47 15.16
CA VAL A 177 -11.71 13.24 14.59
C VAL A 177 -12.73 12.68 15.58
N PRO A 178 -14.03 12.71 15.27
CA PRO A 178 -15.03 12.05 16.10
C PRO A 178 -14.74 10.55 16.21
N ALA A 179 -14.84 9.97 17.40
CA ALA A 179 -14.64 8.53 17.60
C ALA A 179 -15.54 7.67 16.70
N LYS A 180 -16.73 8.19 16.34
CA LYS A 180 -17.70 7.55 15.45
C LYS A 180 -17.24 7.35 14.00
N VAL A 181 -16.22 8.06 13.55
CA VAL A 181 -15.69 7.94 12.18
C VAL A 181 -14.38 7.17 12.11
N LEU A 182 -13.90 6.65 13.24
CA LEU A 182 -12.74 5.79 13.28
C LEU A 182 -13.03 4.45 12.58
N PRO A 183 -12.01 3.79 12.01
CA PRO A 183 -12.19 2.48 11.41
C PRO A 183 -12.76 1.48 12.43
N ASP A 184 -13.82 0.75 12.08
CA ASP A 184 -14.44 -0.25 12.96
C ASP A 184 -13.43 -1.30 13.43
N VAL A 185 -12.48 -1.67 12.57
CA VAL A 185 -11.40 -2.61 12.88
C VAL A 185 -10.52 -2.11 14.02
N LEU A 186 -10.25 -0.80 14.12
CA LEU A 186 -9.48 -0.23 15.24
C LEU A 186 -10.25 -0.32 16.57
N LEU A 187 -11.58 -0.30 16.50
CA LEU A 187 -12.46 -0.31 17.68
C LEU A 187 -12.88 -1.73 18.11
N ASP A 188 -12.40 -2.77 17.41
CA ASP A 188 -12.76 -4.15 17.66
C ASP A 188 -11.91 -4.81 18.76
N LYS A 189 -12.58 -5.25 19.84
CA LYS A 189 -11.98 -5.99 20.96
C LYS A 189 -11.69 -7.45 20.65
N GLU A 190 -12.27 -8.00 19.58
CA GLU A 190 -12.10 -9.42 19.21
C GLU A 190 -10.83 -9.70 18.39
N GLY A 191 -9.94 -8.71 18.28
CA GLY A 191 -8.62 -8.86 17.67
C GLY A 191 -8.37 -7.90 16.50
N GLY A 192 -9.41 -7.27 15.95
CA GLY A 192 -9.25 -6.28 14.89
C GLY A 192 -8.35 -5.11 15.31
N SER A 193 -8.54 -4.59 16.52
CA SER A 193 -7.74 -3.47 17.01
C SER A 193 -6.26 -3.86 17.07
N LYS A 194 -5.98 -5.02 17.69
CA LYS A 194 -4.63 -5.60 17.76
C LYS A 194 -4.02 -5.77 16.36
N MET A 195 -4.74 -6.38 15.41
CA MET A 195 -4.26 -6.57 14.04
C MET A 195 -3.90 -5.24 13.36
N PHE A 196 -4.79 -4.26 13.42
CA PHE A 196 -4.59 -2.93 12.82
C PHE A 196 -3.32 -2.24 13.37
N LEU A 197 -3.12 -2.41 14.67
CA LEU A 197 -2.06 -1.85 15.47
C LEU A 197 -0.71 -2.57 15.33
N ASP A 198 -0.72 -3.89 15.13
CA ASP A 198 0.45 -4.71 14.80
C ASP A 198 0.93 -4.42 13.38
N LEU A 199 0.01 -4.20 12.43
CA LEU A 199 0.35 -3.80 11.06
C LEU A 199 1.15 -2.49 11.03
N ALA A 200 0.73 -1.49 11.81
CA ALA A 200 1.46 -0.23 11.94
C ALA A 200 2.91 -0.46 12.42
N GLU A 201 3.10 -1.34 13.41
CA GLU A 201 4.43 -1.71 13.88
C GLU A 201 5.27 -2.40 12.78
N MET A 202 4.65 -3.26 11.96
CA MET A 202 5.32 -3.89 10.83
C MET A 202 5.72 -2.89 9.74
N TYR A 203 4.93 -1.84 9.51
CA TYR A 203 5.30 -0.80 8.55
C TYR A 203 6.56 -0.06 8.97
N ARG A 204 6.74 0.19 10.29
CA ARG A 204 7.95 0.81 10.84
C ARG A 204 9.22 -0.01 10.61
N LYS A 205 9.08 -1.34 10.44
CA LYS A 205 10.20 -2.26 10.17
C LYS A 205 10.59 -2.35 8.69
N SER A 206 9.80 -1.77 7.79
CA SER A 206 10.10 -1.74 6.36
C SER A 206 11.26 -0.77 6.06
N LYS A 207 11.92 -0.94 4.92
CA LYS A 207 12.96 0.00 4.45
C LYS A 207 12.37 1.37 4.07
N GLY A 208 11.10 1.41 3.72
CA GLY A 208 10.37 2.62 3.37
C GLY A 208 8.92 2.31 3.04
N ILE A 209 8.07 3.34 3.11
CA ILE A 209 6.63 3.22 2.87
C ILE A 209 6.26 4.05 1.66
N ILE A 210 5.67 3.42 0.65
CA ILE A 210 5.06 4.11 -0.49
C ILE A 210 3.59 4.30 -0.13
N VAL A 211 3.11 5.55 -0.09
CA VAL A 211 1.71 5.85 0.18
C VAL A 211 1.03 6.40 -1.07
N ASN A 212 -0.16 5.87 -1.38
CA ASN A 212 -0.96 6.29 -2.53
C ASN A 212 -1.64 7.64 -2.28
N SER A 213 -0.83 8.68 -2.12
CA SER A 213 -1.24 10.06 -1.82
C SER A 213 -0.21 11.06 -2.34
N PHE A 214 -0.48 12.35 -2.20
CA PHE A 214 0.43 13.43 -2.57
C PHE A 214 0.15 14.68 -1.73
N GLN A 215 1.17 15.54 -1.61
CA GLN A 215 1.16 16.66 -0.66
C GLN A 215 0.00 17.64 -0.87
N GLU A 216 -0.40 17.89 -2.12
CA GLU A 216 -1.46 18.84 -2.45
C GLU A 216 -2.87 18.32 -2.11
N LEU A 217 -3.02 17.00 -1.93
CA LEU A 217 -4.26 16.32 -1.53
C LEU A 217 -4.36 16.17 -0.01
N GLU A 218 -3.33 15.62 0.64
CA GLU A 218 -3.32 15.31 2.07
C GLU A 218 -2.16 16.02 2.80
N THR A 219 -2.07 17.35 2.68
CA THR A 219 -0.94 18.14 3.19
C THR A 219 -0.57 17.81 4.63
N HIS A 220 -1.54 17.82 5.55
CA HIS A 220 -1.30 17.53 6.98
C HIS A 220 -0.85 16.08 7.21
N GLY A 221 -1.44 15.12 6.49
CA GLY A 221 -1.08 13.71 6.60
C GLY A 221 0.33 13.45 6.08
N VAL A 222 0.68 14.03 4.93
CA VAL A 222 2.01 13.91 4.33
C VAL A 222 3.06 14.61 5.17
N GLU A 223 2.80 15.83 5.65
CA GLU A 223 3.74 16.56 6.51
C GLU A 223 3.98 15.85 7.84
N TYR A 224 2.95 15.26 8.45
CA TYR A 224 3.11 14.42 9.64
C TYR A 224 4.03 13.22 9.37
N LEU A 225 3.83 12.53 8.25
CA LEU A 225 4.62 11.36 7.87
C LEU A 225 6.06 11.68 7.45
N LEU A 226 6.32 12.91 7.00
CA LEU A 226 7.65 13.40 6.65
C LEU A 226 8.36 14.14 7.80
N GLY A 227 7.70 14.27 8.95
CA GLY A 227 8.26 14.91 10.13
C GLY A 227 9.42 14.12 10.76
N ASP A 228 10.04 14.72 11.78
CA ASP A 228 11.25 14.18 12.45
C ASP A 228 10.98 12.99 13.40
N ASP A 229 9.90 12.23 13.22
CA ASP A 229 9.72 10.96 13.92
C ASP A 229 10.69 9.92 13.33
N ASN A 230 11.84 9.76 13.99
CA ASN A 230 12.90 8.83 13.57
C ASN A 230 12.44 7.36 13.53
N ASP A 231 11.30 7.02 14.14
CA ASP A 231 10.75 5.67 14.11
C ASP A 231 9.85 5.43 12.89
N ILE A 232 9.54 6.46 12.08
CA ILE A 232 8.85 6.29 10.80
C ILE A 232 9.93 6.16 9.70
N PRO A 233 9.95 5.05 8.93
CA PRO A 233 10.90 4.89 7.84
C PRO A 233 10.56 5.89 6.71
N PRO A 234 11.49 6.13 5.76
CA PRO A 234 11.26 7.06 4.66
C PRO A 234 9.91 6.84 3.97
N VAL A 235 9.11 7.91 3.88
CA VAL A 235 7.78 7.87 3.24
C VAL A 235 7.82 8.50 1.86
N PHE A 236 7.33 7.77 0.87
CA PHE A 236 7.21 8.18 -0.52
C PHE A 236 5.73 8.36 -0.88
N ALA A 237 5.21 9.59 -0.76
CA ALA A 237 3.87 9.96 -1.22
C ALA A 237 3.82 10.12 -2.74
N GLY A 238 3.26 9.14 -3.46
CA GLY A 238 3.09 9.15 -4.91
C GLY A 238 1.65 8.85 -5.32
N MET A 239 1.09 9.61 -6.26
CA MET A 239 -0.26 9.35 -6.79
C MET A 239 -0.21 8.25 -7.84
N MET A 240 -0.98 7.18 -7.61
CA MET A 240 -0.97 5.98 -8.48
C MET A 240 -2.23 5.82 -9.34
N VAL A 241 -3.13 6.81 -9.31
CA VAL A 241 -4.32 6.88 -10.17
C VAL A 241 -4.19 8.09 -11.08
N THR A 242 -4.54 7.96 -12.35
CA THR A 242 -4.45 9.11 -13.27
C THR A 242 -5.46 10.20 -12.90
N ALA A 243 -5.15 11.45 -13.21
CA ALA A 243 -6.10 12.56 -13.00
C ALA A 243 -7.45 12.33 -13.74
N GLU A 244 -7.43 11.55 -14.82
CA GLU A 244 -8.59 11.20 -15.63
C GLU A 244 -9.47 10.13 -14.95
N GLU A 245 -8.88 9.09 -14.35
CA GLU A 245 -9.63 8.09 -13.58
C GLU A 245 -10.24 8.67 -12.30
N ILE A 246 -9.53 9.60 -11.63
CA ILE A 246 -10.07 10.37 -10.50
C ILE A 246 -11.28 11.20 -10.98
N GLU A 247 -11.17 11.85 -12.14
CA GLU A 247 -12.25 12.63 -12.73
C GLU A 247 -13.47 11.77 -13.05
N ASP A 248 -13.28 10.63 -13.71
CA ASP A 248 -14.37 9.73 -14.08
C ASP A 248 -15.06 9.11 -12.86
N GLY A 249 -14.29 8.73 -11.84
CA GLY A 249 -14.81 8.23 -10.57
C GLY A 249 -15.69 9.27 -9.88
N ILE A 250 -15.19 10.50 -9.74
CA ILE A 250 -15.94 11.56 -9.06
C ILE A 250 -17.10 12.06 -9.91
N ARG A 251 -16.95 12.20 -11.23
CA ARG A 251 -18.02 12.62 -12.16
C ARG A 251 -19.22 11.68 -12.10
N LYS A 252 -18.99 10.37 -11.96
CA LYS A 252 -20.05 9.36 -11.75
C LYS A 252 -20.77 9.51 -10.41
N LEU A 253 -20.12 10.10 -9.40
CA LEU A 253 -20.65 10.27 -8.04
C LEU A 253 -21.41 11.59 -7.82
N MET A 254 -21.59 12.43 -8.85
CA MET A 254 -21.87 13.85 -8.66
C MET A 254 -23.18 14.37 -9.24
N SER A 255 -23.94 15.11 -8.42
CA SER A 255 -25.15 15.87 -8.81
C SER A 255 -25.11 17.38 -8.45
N ASP A 256 -24.02 17.90 -7.85
CA ASP A 256 -23.92 19.27 -7.28
C ASP A 256 -22.83 20.14 -7.96
N ASP A 257 -23.06 21.44 -8.16
CA ASP A 257 -22.12 22.37 -8.80
C ASP A 257 -20.94 22.82 -7.92
N GLU A 258 -21.06 22.88 -6.59
CA GLU A 258 -19.94 23.28 -5.71
C GLU A 258 -18.92 22.14 -5.56
N LEU A 259 -19.41 20.90 -5.50
CA LEU A 259 -18.55 19.73 -5.56
C LEU A 259 -17.79 19.68 -6.90
N ARG A 260 -18.37 20.23 -7.98
CA ARG A 260 -17.80 20.20 -9.35
C ARG A 260 -16.62 21.15 -9.45
N LYS A 261 -16.71 22.31 -8.79
CA LYS A 261 -15.58 23.25 -8.66
C LYS A 261 -14.43 22.65 -7.85
N LYS A 262 -14.72 21.98 -6.73
CA LYS A 262 -13.69 21.29 -5.93
C LYS A 262 -12.98 20.19 -6.73
N VAL A 263 -13.72 19.43 -7.55
CA VAL A 263 -13.15 18.43 -8.45
C VAL A 263 -12.20 19.05 -9.47
N LYS A 264 -12.63 20.14 -10.12
CA LYS A 264 -11.78 20.82 -11.10
C LYS A 264 -10.47 21.30 -10.46
N HIS A 265 -10.56 21.87 -9.26
CA HIS A 265 -9.37 22.30 -8.49
C HIS A 265 -8.45 21.12 -8.14
N MET A 266 -9.03 20.01 -7.64
CA MET A 266 -8.25 18.81 -7.33
C MET A 266 -7.60 18.16 -8.55
N ARG A 267 -8.27 18.20 -9.71
CA ARG A 267 -7.69 17.76 -10.99
C ARG A 267 -6.45 18.57 -11.35
N GLU A 268 -6.50 19.89 -11.22
CA GLU A 268 -5.37 20.76 -11.52
C GLU A 268 -4.18 20.47 -10.61
N LYS A 269 -4.43 20.29 -9.30
CA LYS A 269 -3.42 19.87 -8.32
C LYS A 269 -2.83 18.48 -8.61
N SER A 270 -3.68 17.49 -8.86
CA SER A 270 -3.29 16.11 -9.20
C SER A 270 -2.39 16.08 -10.43
N ARG A 271 -2.73 16.85 -11.47
CA ARG A 271 -1.90 16.98 -12.67
C ARG A 271 -0.56 17.64 -12.37
N ALA A 272 -0.52 18.68 -11.55
CA ALA A 272 0.71 19.36 -11.16
C ALA A 272 1.65 18.47 -10.32
N ALA A 273 1.10 17.62 -9.45
CA ALA A 273 1.89 16.69 -8.65
C ALA A 273 2.62 15.61 -9.49
N MET A 274 2.06 15.23 -10.64
CA MET A 274 2.56 14.14 -11.48
C MET A 274 3.60 14.54 -12.54
N ILE A 275 3.64 15.81 -12.95
CA ILE A 275 4.62 16.30 -13.92
C ILE A 275 6.03 16.40 -13.31
N GLU A 276 7.05 16.50 -14.15
CA GLU A 276 8.44 16.66 -13.70
C GLU A 276 8.59 17.86 -12.76
N GLY A 277 9.22 17.62 -11.60
CA GLY A 277 9.33 18.59 -10.51
C GLY A 277 8.12 18.66 -9.55
N GLY A 278 7.02 17.96 -9.84
CA GLY A 278 5.88 17.82 -8.94
C GLY A 278 6.15 16.94 -7.71
N SER A 279 5.30 17.03 -6.69
CA SER A 279 5.47 16.34 -5.40
C SER A 279 5.52 14.81 -5.55
N ALA A 280 4.51 14.22 -6.21
CA ALA A 280 4.45 12.78 -6.48
C ALA A 280 5.56 12.34 -7.44
N TYR A 281 5.92 13.18 -8.42
CA TYR A 281 7.06 12.90 -9.30
C TYR A 281 8.36 12.75 -8.51
N THR A 282 8.65 13.73 -7.66
CA THR A 282 9.87 13.79 -6.85
C THR A 282 9.94 12.64 -5.86
N SER A 283 8.82 12.34 -5.20
CA SER A 283 8.71 11.27 -4.21
C SER A 283 9.03 9.89 -4.79
N ILE A 284 8.48 9.56 -5.95
CA ILE A 284 8.79 8.31 -6.64
C ILE A 284 10.22 8.31 -7.19
N GLY A 285 10.76 9.47 -7.58
CA GLY A 285 12.19 9.61 -7.89
C GLY A 285 13.08 9.28 -6.70
N ASN A 286 12.72 9.74 -5.49
CA ASN A 286 13.43 9.44 -4.25
C ASN A 286 13.34 7.94 -3.92
N PHE A 287 12.19 7.32 -4.14
CA PHE A 287 12.04 5.86 -4.00
C PHE A 287 12.99 5.11 -4.93
N ILE A 288 13.04 5.48 -6.22
CA ILE A 288 13.97 4.86 -7.19
C ILE A 288 15.43 5.05 -6.75
N HIS A 289 15.79 6.23 -6.25
CA HIS A 289 17.13 6.48 -5.72
C HIS A 289 17.46 5.57 -4.52
N ASP A 290 16.50 5.36 -3.62
CA ASP A 290 16.67 4.49 -2.45
C ASP A 290 16.87 3.01 -2.82
N LEU A 291 16.43 2.56 -4.00
CA LEU A 291 16.71 1.22 -4.50
C LEU A 291 18.21 0.95 -4.72
N ARG A 292 19.06 2.00 -4.77
CA ARG A 292 20.52 1.92 -5.01
C ARG A 292 20.85 1.09 -6.26
N ILE A 293 20.19 1.44 -7.36
CA ILE A 293 20.30 0.80 -8.68
C ILE A 293 21.10 1.65 -9.67
#